data_AF-A0A1H6TEG0-F1
#
_entry.id   AF-A0A1H6TEG0-F1
#
_cell.length_a   1.000
_cell.length_b   1.000
_cell.length_c   1.000
_cell.angle_alpha   90.00
_cell.angle_beta   90.00
_cell.angle_gamma   90.00
#
_symmetry.space_group_name_H-M   'P 1'
#
loop_
_entity.id
_entity.type
_entity.pdbx_description
1 polymer ?
#
loop_
_entity_poly.entity_id
_entity_poly.type
_entity_poly.pdbx_seq_one_letter_code
_entity_poly.pdbx_strand_id
1 'polypeptide(L)'
;MGTCRHWIAPILMPVVLSMHAPAAAQLTESRISTAELRVVCDNSEIAVDHACSGFLSGAVEGLIMGQLIASDAEPTFCPPEKLLVAELKSMFLDFATEHPEQEGDDASLTLLNVLEIHFPCAMPEADGEGERAPTALIASVQKLQGDERHRDHTSPDRRRSIAAIVDTPVR
;
A
#
# COMPACT_ATOMS: atom_id res chain seq x y z
N MET A 1 23.53 64.94 -50.13
CA MET A 1 23.75 63.48 -50.29
C MET A 1 24.29 62.97 -48.97
N GLY A 2 23.51 62.15 -48.26
CA GLY A 2 23.86 61.62 -46.95
C GLY A 2 22.79 60.63 -46.52
N THR A 3 22.95 59.37 -46.92
CA THR A 3 22.08 58.26 -46.53
C THR A 3 22.58 57.68 -45.22
N CYS A 4 21.73 57.61 -44.19
CA CYS A 4 21.95 56.78 -43.02
C CYS A 4 20.84 55.73 -42.95
N ARG A 5 21.16 54.56 -43.51
CA ARG A 5 20.43 53.29 -43.41
C ARG A 5 20.35 52.88 -41.95
N HIS A 6 19.14 52.89 -41.39
CA HIS A 6 18.83 52.25 -40.12
C HIS A 6 18.66 50.75 -40.38
N TRP A 7 19.62 49.95 -39.93
CA TRP A 7 19.52 48.50 -39.90
C TRP A 7 18.85 48.06 -38.60
N ILE A 8 17.66 47.49 -38.71
CA ILE A 8 16.99 46.78 -37.61
C ILE A 8 17.64 45.39 -37.57
N ALA A 9 18.47 45.14 -36.56
CA ALA A 9 18.95 43.80 -36.25
C ALA A 9 17.83 43.03 -35.54
N PRO A 10 17.40 41.85 -36.04
CA PRO A 10 16.46 41.01 -35.31
C PRO A 10 17.17 40.41 -34.09
N ILE A 11 16.66 40.75 -32.91
CA ILE A 11 17.04 40.16 -31.64
C ILE A 11 16.59 38.70 -31.68
N LEU A 12 17.53 37.79 -31.91
CA LEU A 12 17.40 36.36 -31.67
C LEU A 12 17.18 36.15 -30.16
N MET A 13 15.94 35.95 -29.74
CA MET A 13 15.65 35.39 -28.42
C MET A 13 16.00 33.89 -28.45
N PRO A 14 16.90 33.40 -27.58
CA PRO A 14 17.02 31.97 -27.35
C PRO A 14 15.74 31.53 -26.63
N VAL A 15 14.90 30.76 -27.33
CA VAL A 15 13.90 29.92 -26.69
C VAL A 15 14.67 28.91 -25.86
N VAL A 16 14.93 29.25 -24.59
CA VAL A 16 15.43 28.30 -23.61
C VAL A 16 14.26 27.35 -23.36
N LEU A 17 14.22 26.30 -24.16
CA LEU A 17 13.35 25.16 -23.96
C LEU A 17 13.84 24.48 -22.68
N SER A 18 13.38 24.95 -21.53
CA SER A 18 13.55 24.23 -20.26
C SER A 18 12.81 22.91 -20.41
N MET A 19 13.53 21.88 -20.87
CA MET A 19 13.17 20.49 -20.70
C MET A 19 13.14 20.24 -19.19
N HIS A 20 12.01 20.55 -18.56
CA HIS A 20 11.70 20.06 -17.24
C HIS A 20 11.56 18.56 -17.40
N ALA A 21 12.64 17.83 -17.10
CA ALA A 21 12.54 16.41 -16.85
C ALA A 21 11.39 16.23 -15.85
N PRO A 22 10.38 15.40 -16.14
CA PRO A 22 9.40 15.08 -15.12
C PRO A 22 10.21 14.41 -14.02
N ALA A 23 10.42 15.11 -12.90
CA ALA A 23 10.61 14.44 -11.64
C ALA A 23 9.31 13.66 -11.46
N ALA A 24 9.32 12.40 -11.91
CA ALA A 24 8.34 11.44 -11.47
C ALA A 24 8.43 11.51 -9.95
N ALA A 25 7.45 12.17 -9.33
CA ALA A 25 7.26 12.08 -7.90
C ALA A 25 7.13 10.58 -7.66
N GLN A 26 8.21 9.97 -7.19
CA GLN A 26 8.13 8.61 -6.70
C GLN A 26 7.15 8.72 -5.55
N LEU A 27 5.91 8.29 -5.79
CA LEU A 27 4.95 8.06 -4.73
C LEU A 27 5.59 6.95 -3.91
N THR A 28 6.42 7.33 -2.93
CA THR A 28 6.75 6.44 -1.84
C THR A 28 5.42 6.12 -1.21
N GLU A 29 4.93 4.93 -1.52
CA GLU A 29 3.70 4.38 -0.99
C GLU A 29 3.89 4.30 0.53
N SER A 30 3.43 5.35 1.22
CA SER A 30 3.57 5.47 2.66
C SER A 30 2.54 4.55 3.29
N ARG A 31 2.92 3.29 3.46
CA ARG A 31 2.14 2.28 4.17
C ARG A 31 2.42 2.40 5.66
N ILE A 32 1.37 2.50 6.46
CA ILE A 32 1.47 2.40 7.92
C ILE A 32 1.38 0.92 8.29
N SER A 33 2.29 0.46 9.15
CA SER A 33 2.26 -0.93 9.63
C SER A 33 1.16 -1.16 10.65
N THR A 34 0.78 -2.42 10.86
CA THR A 34 -0.15 -2.84 11.92
C THR A 34 0.29 -2.33 13.29
N ALA A 35 1.57 -2.48 13.62
CA ALA A 35 2.11 -2.05 14.91
C ALA A 35 2.03 -0.53 15.09
N GLU A 36 2.39 0.25 14.05
CA GLU A 36 2.29 1.70 14.09
C GLU A 36 0.85 2.16 14.26
N LEU A 37 -0.09 1.60 13.49
CA LEU A 37 -1.50 1.95 13.62
C LEU A 37 -2.07 1.53 14.98
N ARG A 38 -1.65 0.38 15.54
CA ARG A 38 -2.04 -0.04 16.89
C ARG A 38 -1.65 1.02 17.92
N VAL A 39 -0.43 1.56 17.86
CA VAL A 39 0.02 2.63 18.77
C VAL A 39 -0.81 3.91 18.60
N VAL A 40 -1.15 4.28 17.35
CA VAL A 40 -2.03 5.42 17.07
C VAL A 40 -3.43 5.19 17.65
N CYS A 41 -3.97 3.99 17.50
CA CYS A 41 -5.30 3.65 17.97
C CYS A 41 -5.39 3.44 19.50
N ASP A 42 -4.34 2.96 20.16
CA ASP A 42 -4.31 2.81 21.63
C ASP A 42 -4.15 4.17 22.35
N ASN A 43 -3.80 5.22 21.61
CA ASN A 43 -3.67 6.56 22.17
C ASN A 43 -5.05 7.20 22.43
N SER A 44 -5.19 7.83 23.61
CA SER A 44 -6.42 8.53 24.04
C SER A 44 -6.41 10.04 23.80
N GLU A 45 -5.31 10.59 23.27
CA GLU A 45 -5.24 11.98 22.85
C GLU A 45 -6.20 12.21 21.67
N ILE A 46 -7.10 13.19 21.81
CA ILE A 46 -8.21 13.45 20.88
C ILE A 46 -7.74 13.55 19.42
N ALA A 47 -6.66 14.27 19.15
CA ALA A 47 -6.14 14.44 17.79
C ALA A 47 -5.65 13.11 17.19
N VAL A 48 -5.04 12.25 18.01
CA VAL A 48 -4.51 10.94 17.59
C VAL A 48 -5.64 9.94 17.43
N ASP A 49 -6.64 9.97 18.30
CA ASP A 49 -7.87 9.16 18.18
C ASP A 49 -8.64 9.48 16.90
N HIS A 50 -8.73 10.76 16.51
CA HIS A 50 -9.30 11.15 15.22
C HIS A 50 -8.48 10.65 14.03
N ALA A 51 -7.15 10.60 14.14
CA ALA A 51 -6.29 10.05 13.10
C ALA A 51 -6.51 8.53 12.93
N CYS A 52 -6.59 7.78 14.04
CA CYS A 52 -6.96 6.36 14.01
C CYS A 52 -8.34 6.17 13.36
N SER A 53 -9.35 6.90 13.85
CA SER A 53 -10.73 6.81 13.36
C SER A 53 -10.84 7.12 11.87
N GLY A 54 -10.13 8.16 11.42
CA GLY A 54 -10.09 8.57 10.01
C GLY A 54 -9.41 7.51 9.12
N PHE A 55 -8.31 6.94 9.58
CA PHE A 55 -7.64 5.85 8.86
C PHE A 55 -8.57 4.64 8.71
N LEU A 56 -9.11 4.14 9.82
CA LEU A 56 -9.95 2.93 9.83
C LEU A 56 -11.20 3.11 8.96
N SER A 57 -11.87 4.26 9.07
CA SER A 57 -13.06 4.55 8.26
C SER A 57 -12.73 4.64 6.77
N GLY A 58 -11.66 5.36 6.41
CA GLY A 58 -11.24 5.51 5.02
C GLY A 58 -10.77 4.20 4.40
N ALA A 59 -10.07 3.37 5.17
CA ALA A 59 -9.65 2.04 4.74
C ALA A 59 -10.85 1.11 4.49
N VAL A 60 -11.83 1.06 5.41
CA VAL A 60 -13.06 0.26 5.21
C VAL A 60 -13.85 0.74 4.00
N GLU A 61 -14.07 2.05 3.86
CA GLU A 61 -14.78 2.60 2.70
C GLU A 61 -14.06 2.28 1.38
N GLY A 62 -12.73 2.38 1.37
CA GLY A 62 -11.90 1.99 0.24
C GLY A 62 -12.01 0.50 -0.09
N LEU A 63 -12.01 -0.38 0.92
CA LEU A 63 -12.17 -1.82 0.73
C LEU A 63 -13.58 -2.18 0.23
N ILE A 64 -14.63 -1.56 0.76
CA ILE A 64 -16.02 -1.73 0.29
C ILE A 64 -16.11 -1.28 -1.17
N MET A 65 -15.59 -0.09 -1.50
CA MET A 65 -15.63 0.41 -2.87
C MET A 65 -14.80 -0.47 -3.82
N GLY A 66 -13.66 -1.00 -3.35
CA GLY A 66 -12.83 -1.94 -4.09
C GLY A 66 -13.61 -3.20 -4.50
N GLN A 67 -14.36 -3.80 -3.58
CA GLN A 67 -15.23 -4.95 -3.87
C GLN A 67 -16.34 -4.59 -4.88
N LEU A 68 -16.94 -3.39 -4.79
CA LEU A 68 -17.97 -2.95 -5.72
C LEU A 68 -17.44 -2.72 -7.14
N ILE A 69 -16.20 -2.23 -7.27
CA ILE A 69 -15.55 -2.00 -8.57
C ILE A 69 -15.05 -3.31 -9.18
N ALA A 70 -14.60 -4.26 -8.36
CA ALA A 70 -14.18 -5.59 -8.78
C ALA A 70 -15.39 -6.49 -9.12
N SER A 71 -16.17 -6.09 -10.11
CA SER A 71 -17.47 -6.69 -10.47
C SER A 71 -17.45 -8.20 -10.79
N ASP A 72 -16.27 -8.75 -11.09
CA ASP A 72 -16.08 -10.16 -11.45
C ASP A 72 -15.56 -11.02 -10.28
N ALA A 73 -15.30 -10.43 -9.11
CA ALA A 73 -14.85 -11.12 -7.91
C ALA A 73 -15.98 -11.19 -6.88
N GLU A 74 -16.12 -12.34 -6.20
CA GLU A 74 -17.02 -12.44 -5.06
C GLU A 74 -16.46 -11.62 -3.88
N PRO A 75 -17.30 -10.89 -3.13
CA PRO A 75 -16.86 -10.16 -1.96
C PRO A 75 -16.30 -11.13 -0.91
N THR A 76 -15.18 -10.78 -0.31
CA THR A 76 -14.54 -11.61 0.73
C THR A 76 -15.07 -11.31 2.12
N PHE A 77 -15.70 -10.14 2.32
CA PHE A 77 -16.35 -9.75 3.57
C PHE A 77 -17.67 -9.00 3.33
N CYS A 78 -18.63 -9.20 4.23
CA CYS A 78 -19.99 -8.69 4.16
C CYS A 78 -20.35 -7.92 5.44
N PRO A 79 -19.89 -6.66 5.57
CA PRO A 79 -20.09 -5.89 6.79
C PRO A 79 -21.57 -5.52 6.97
N PRO A 80 -22.04 -5.28 8.21
CA PRO A 80 -23.39 -4.79 8.45
C PRO A 80 -23.60 -3.41 7.81
N GLU A 81 -24.85 -3.05 7.51
CA GLU A 81 -25.20 -1.72 6.97
C GLU A 81 -24.68 -0.56 7.82
N LYS A 82 -24.52 -0.79 9.12
CA LYS A 82 -23.95 0.15 10.07
C LYS A 82 -22.85 -0.55 10.85
N LEU A 83 -21.61 -0.20 10.53
CA LEU A 83 -20.44 -0.57 11.31
C LEU A 83 -19.89 0.68 11.98
N LEU A 84 -19.86 0.71 13.31
CA LEU A 84 -19.38 1.88 14.04
C LEU A 84 -17.85 1.89 14.06
N VAL A 85 -17.26 3.07 13.92
CA VAL A 85 -15.79 3.23 13.96
C VAL A 85 -15.20 2.74 15.29
N ALA A 86 -15.93 2.89 16.39
CA ALA A 86 -15.51 2.38 17.70
C ALA A 86 -15.43 0.84 17.73
N GLU A 87 -16.38 0.15 17.08
CA GLU A 87 -16.37 -1.32 16.96
C GLU A 87 -15.19 -1.76 16.09
N LEU A 88 -14.99 -1.09 14.96
CA LEU A 88 -13.87 -1.33 14.04
C LEU A 88 -12.52 -1.15 14.73
N LYS A 89 -12.39 -0.10 15.54
CA LYS A 89 -11.21 0.18 16.36
C LYS A 89 -10.97 -0.94 17.38
N SER A 90 -12.00 -1.40 18.09
CA SER A 90 -11.88 -2.50 19.03
C SER A 90 -11.40 -3.78 18.33
N MET A 91 -12.07 -4.19 17.25
CA MET A 91 -11.71 -5.40 16.51
C MET A 91 -10.27 -5.35 15.97
N PHE A 92 -9.84 -4.18 15.46
CA PHE A 92 -8.47 -4.00 15.00
C PHE A 92 -7.45 -4.11 16.14
N LEU A 93 -7.70 -3.46 17.28
CA LEU A 93 -6.78 -3.51 18.43
C LEU A 93 -6.70 -4.91 19.04
N ASP A 94 -7.83 -5.62 19.13
CA ASP A 94 -7.89 -7.00 19.59
C ASP A 94 -7.05 -7.89 18.67
N PHE A 95 -7.30 -7.83 17.35
CA PHE A 95 -6.55 -8.60 16.35
C PHE A 95 -5.04 -8.30 16.40
N ALA A 96 -4.65 -7.02 16.40
CA ALA A 96 -3.25 -6.63 16.43
C ALA A 96 -2.53 -7.04 17.74
N THR A 97 -3.29 -7.25 18.82
CA THR A 97 -2.76 -7.76 20.10
C THR A 97 -2.63 -9.29 20.09
N GLU A 98 -3.58 -9.98 19.47
CA GLU A 98 -3.60 -11.45 19.38
C GLU A 98 -2.62 -12.00 18.33
N HIS A 99 -2.23 -11.18 17.35
CA HIS A 99 -1.38 -11.56 16.22
C HIS A 99 -0.07 -10.74 16.14
N PRO A 100 0.84 -10.84 17.14
CA PRO A 100 2.09 -10.08 17.16
C PRO A 100 3.03 -10.42 15.99
N GLU A 101 2.86 -11.59 15.35
CA GLU A 101 3.59 -11.96 14.14
C GLU A 101 3.26 -11.10 12.91
N GLN A 102 2.13 -10.38 12.92
CA GLN A 102 1.65 -9.52 11.83
C GLN A 102 1.92 -8.03 12.08
N GLU A 103 2.73 -7.70 13.09
CA GLU A 103 3.05 -6.31 13.45
C GLU A 103 3.66 -5.50 12.29
N GLY A 104 4.41 -6.17 11.39
CA GLY A 104 5.05 -5.56 10.23
C GLY A 104 4.18 -5.49 8.97
N ASP A 105 2.96 -6.04 8.99
CA ASP A 105 2.07 -6.05 7.83
C ASP A 105 1.46 -4.67 7.57
N ASP A 106 0.99 -4.43 6.35
CA ASP A 106 0.24 -3.22 6.01
C ASP A 106 -1.08 -3.18 6.81
N ALA A 107 -1.32 -2.08 7.52
CA ALA A 107 -2.48 -1.99 8.40
C ALA A 107 -3.82 -2.08 7.68
N SER A 108 -3.89 -1.70 6.40
CA SER A 108 -5.11 -1.82 5.58
C SER A 108 -5.39 -3.28 5.21
N LEU A 109 -4.34 -4.06 4.95
CA LEU A 109 -4.46 -5.51 4.72
C LEU A 109 -4.82 -6.25 6.01
N THR A 110 -4.24 -5.84 7.14
CA THR A 110 -4.65 -6.33 8.46
C THR A 110 -6.12 -6.03 8.72
N LEU A 111 -6.57 -4.81 8.39
CA LEU A 111 -7.98 -4.45 8.53
C LEU A 111 -8.89 -5.29 7.63
N LEU A 112 -8.46 -5.61 6.40
CA LEU A 112 -9.19 -6.55 5.54
C LEU A 112 -9.33 -7.92 6.22
N ASN A 113 -8.24 -8.47 6.77
CA ASN A 113 -8.29 -9.75 7.49
C ASN A 113 -9.27 -9.70 8.66
N VAL A 114 -9.25 -8.61 9.44
CA VAL A 114 -10.21 -8.39 10.54
C VAL A 114 -11.65 -8.43 10.02
N LEU A 115 -11.95 -7.74 8.91
CA LEU A 115 -13.29 -7.73 8.33
C LEU A 115 -13.72 -9.11 7.81
N GLU A 116 -12.82 -9.88 7.19
CA GLU A 116 -13.11 -11.23 6.70
C GLU A 116 -13.42 -12.20 7.86
N ILE A 117 -12.74 -12.07 8.99
CA ILE A 117 -12.95 -12.90 10.18
C ILE A 117 -14.28 -12.56 10.87
N HIS A 118 -14.57 -11.27 11.04
CA HIS A 118 -15.74 -10.81 11.80
C HIS A 118 -17.01 -10.74 10.96
N PHE A 119 -16.88 -10.58 9.65
CA PHE A 119 -18.00 -10.42 8.72
C PHE A 119 -17.85 -11.34 7.50
N PRO A 120 -17.71 -12.66 7.68
CA PRO A 120 -17.67 -13.57 6.54
C PRO A 120 -18.97 -13.46 5.75
N CYS A 121 -18.86 -13.38 4.42
CA CYS A 121 -20.03 -13.50 3.57
C CYS A 121 -20.65 -14.89 3.74
N ALA A 122 -21.93 -14.94 4.13
CA ALA A 122 -22.63 -16.21 4.21
C ALA A 122 -22.63 -16.86 2.81
N MET A 123 -21.97 -18.01 2.70
CA MET A 123 -22.24 -18.90 1.57
C MET A 123 -23.69 -19.37 1.71
N PRO A 124 -24.46 -19.51 0.61
CA PRO A 124 -25.78 -20.09 0.68
C PRO A 124 -25.65 -21.46 1.35
N GLU A 125 -26.24 -21.61 2.54
CA GLU A 125 -26.26 -22.87 3.26
C GLU A 125 -26.97 -23.89 2.37
N ALA A 126 -26.24 -24.90 1.91
CA ALA A 126 -26.84 -26.16 1.54
C ALA A 126 -27.25 -26.82 2.85
N ASP A 127 -28.54 -26.71 3.16
CA ASP A 127 -29.31 -27.41 4.18
C ASP A 127 -28.53 -28.50 4.96
N GLY A 128 -28.23 -28.24 6.24
CA GLY A 128 -28.06 -29.30 7.24
C GLY A 128 -26.73 -29.36 8.00
N GLU A 129 -26.81 -28.93 9.26
CA GLU A 129 -26.07 -29.45 10.42
C GLU A 129 -24.53 -29.57 10.33
N GLY A 130 -23.83 -28.71 11.06
CA GLY A 130 -22.52 -29.08 11.60
C GLY A 130 -21.51 -27.96 11.64
N GLU A 131 -21.49 -27.25 12.77
CA GLU A 131 -20.36 -26.50 13.33
C GLU A 131 -18.99 -26.93 12.79
N ARG A 132 -18.31 -26.00 12.09
CA ARG A 132 -16.85 -25.97 11.95
C ARG A 132 -16.38 -24.57 11.56
N ALA A 133 -15.71 -23.92 12.50
CA ALA A 133 -14.95 -22.68 12.29
C ALA A 133 -13.92 -22.84 11.15
N PRO A 134 -13.64 -21.79 10.35
CA PRO A 134 -12.74 -21.93 9.22
C PRO A 134 -11.28 -21.76 9.66
N THR A 135 -10.61 -22.91 9.84
CA THR A 135 -9.13 -23.02 9.85
C THR A 135 -8.52 -22.77 8.44
N ALA A 136 -9.30 -22.26 7.49
CA ALA A 136 -8.89 -22.02 6.10
C ALA A 136 -8.19 -20.66 5.89
N LEU A 137 -8.29 -19.74 6.85
CA LEU A 137 -7.87 -18.34 6.66
C LEU A 137 -6.35 -18.13 6.51
N ILE A 138 -5.52 -19.03 7.05
CA ILE A 138 -4.05 -18.85 7.04
C ILE A 138 -3.42 -19.26 5.69
N ALA A 139 -4.10 -20.04 4.86
CA ALA A 139 -3.51 -20.60 3.64
C ALA A 139 -3.52 -19.63 2.43
N SER A 140 -4.43 -18.64 2.40
CA SER A 140 -4.60 -17.78 1.23
C SER A 140 -3.53 -16.68 1.12
N VAL A 141 -2.98 -16.21 2.25
CA VAL A 141 -1.95 -15.15 2.27
C VAL A 141 -0.60 -15.64 1.75
N GLN A 142 -0.24 -16.90 2.01
CA GLN A 142 1.03 -17.46 1.52
C GLN A 142 1.11 -17.55 0.00
N LYS A 143 -0.04 -17.59 -0.70
CA LYS A 143 -0.07 -17.74 -2.16
C LYS A 143 0.21 -16.44 -2.90
N LEU A 144 -0.01 -15.28 -2.29
CA LEU A 144 0.32 -13.98 -2.89
C LEU A 144 1.79 -13.58 -2.69
N GLN A 145 2.46 -14.09 -1.66
CA GLN A 145 3.89 -13.82 -1.40
C GLN A 145 4.85 -14.81 -2.10
N GLY A 146 4.33 -15.87 -2.72
CA GLY A 146 5.13 -16.98 -3.27
C GLY A 146 5.56 -16.86 -4.75
N ASP A 147 4.99 -15.95 -5.53
CA ASP A 147 5.11 -15.97 -7.00
C ASP A 147 6.17 -15.02 -7.59
N GLU A 148 7.08 -14.49 -6.76
CA GLU A 148 8.14 -13.56 -7.21
C GLU A 148 9.55 -14.15 -7.11
N ARG A 149 9.68 -15.48 -7.07
CA ARG A 149 10.98 -16.16 -6.98
C ARG A 149 11.19 -17.27 -8.02
N HIS A 150 10.93 -16.97 -9.30
CA HIS A 150 11.42 -17.82 -10.39
C HIS A 150 11.71 -17.04 -11.68
N ARG A 151 12.84 -16.33 -11.71
CA ARG A 151 13.53 -16.04 -12.97
C ARG A 151 15.02 -16.30 -12.84
N ASP A 152 15.33 -17.57 -13.02
CA ASP A 152 16.67 -18.09 -13.23
C ASP A 152 17.14 -17.65 -14.64
N HIS A 153 18.12 -16.76 -14.71
CA HIS A 153 18.88 -16.51 -15.92
C HIS A 153 20.36 -16.70 -15.63
N THR A 154 20.77 -17.96 -15.71
CA THR A 154 22.16 -18.39 -15.71
C THR A 154 22.77 -18.28 -17.13
N SER A 155 23.75 -17.35 -17.26
CA SER A 155 25.02 -17.45 -18.02
C SER A 155 25.01 -17.40 -19.58
N PRO A 156 26.13 -17.08 -20.29
CA PRO A 156 27.52 -16.92 -19.81
C PRO A 156 28.39 -15.79 -20.42
N ASP A 157 29.53 -15.56 -19.74
CA ASP A 157 30.87 -15.20 -20.26
C ASP A 157 31.13 -13.80 -20.88
N ARG A 158 31.76 -12.91 -20.09
CA ARG A 158 32.89 -12.11 -20.59
C ARG A 158 33.89 -11.82 -19.48
N ARG A 159 34.91 -12.68 -19.42
CA ARG A 159 36.20 -12.41 -18.74
C ARG A 159 36.85 -11.09 -19.22
N ARG A 160 37.71 -10.58 -18.32
CA ARG A 160 38.72 -9.49 -18.41
C ARG A 160 38.21 -8.17 -17.84
N SER A 161 38.85 -7.51 -16.89
CA SER A 161 40.20 -7.68 -16.32
C SER A 161 40.34 -6.81 -15.06
N ILE A 162 40.97 -7.39 -14.05
CA ILE A 162 42.11 -6.81 -13.30
C ILE A 162 41.85 -5.52 -12.47
N ALA A 163 41.76 -5.75 -11.16
CA ALA A 163 42.54 -5.19 -10.06
C ALA A 163 42.66 -3.66 -9.83
N ALA A 164 42.66 -3.35 -8.52
CA ALA A 164 43.08 -2.12 -7.86
C ALA A 164 42.04 -0.99 -7.95
N ILE A 165 41.69 -0.24 -6.91
CA ILE A 165 42.52 0.30 -5.83
C ILE A 165 41.65 0.47 -4.57
N VAL A 166 42.13 -0.10 -3.47
CA VAL A 166 41.76 0.22 -2.07
C VAL A 166 42.41 1.58 -1.70
N ASP A 167 41.86 2.27 -0.70
CA ASP A 167 42.34 3.51 -0.03
C ASP A 167 41.93 4.82 -0.75
N THR A 168 41.40 5.88 -0.12
CA THR A 168 41.47 6.38 1.28
C THR A 168 40.43 7.53 1.48
N PRO A 169 40.37 8.33 2.57
CA PRO A 169 39.20 8.42 3.44
C PRO A 169 38.50 9.80 3.50
N VAL A 170 37.49 9.83 4.36
CA VAL A 170 36.77 10.97 4.93
C VAL A 170 37.68 12.11 5.40
N ARG A 171 37.38 13.33 4.91
CA ARG A 171 37.33 14.56 5.70
C ARG A 171 36.38 15.57 5.07
#